data_AF-A0A183IMS6-F1
#
_entry.id   AF-A0A183IMS6-F1
#
_cell.length_a   1.000
_cell.length_b   1.000
_cell.length_c   1.000
_cell.angle_alpha   90.00
_cell.angle_beta   90.00
_cell.angle_gamma   90.00
#
_symmetry.space_group_name_H-M   'P 1'
#
loop_
_entity.id
_entity.type
_entity.pdbx_description
1 polymer ?
#
loop_
_entity_poly.entity_id
_entity_poly.type
_entity_poly.pdbx_seq_one_letter_code
_entity_poly.pdbx_strand_id
1 'polypeptide(L)' 'MWHDTYSESKYVVEEAIRRLPPQEYDARAFRLMRAMQLALKHEYLPKDQWTKYEESELRQKTTGD' A
#
# COMPACT_ATOMS: atom_id res chain seq x y z
N MET A 1 -1.50 -2.05 2.15
CA MET A 1 -0.23 -2.80 2.06
C MET A 1 0.83 -2.02 2.83
N TRP A 2 1.84 -2.67 3.40
CA TRP A 2 2.76 -2.02 4.35
C TRP A 2 3.53 -0.83 3.75
N HIS A 3 3.81 -0.84 2.45
CA HIS A 3 4.48 0.27 1.75
C HIS A 3 3.62 1.55 1.64
N ASP A 4 2.30 1.47 1.91
CA ASP A 4 1.41 2.65 1.88
C ASP A 4 1.68 3.60 3.06
N THR A 5 2.51 3.20 4.04
CA THR A 5 2.88 4.03 5.20
C THR A 5 4.16 4.85 5.00
N TYR A 6 4.79 4.77 3.83
CA TYR A 6 5.99 5.56 3.55
C TYR A 6 5.67 7.05 3.41
N SER A 7 6.56 7.90 3.94
CA SER A 7 6.44 9.35 3.77
C SER A 7 6.78 9.74 2.33
N GLU A 8 5.80 10.27 1.61
CA GLU A 8 5.96 10.77 0.24
C GLU A 8 6.85 12.01 0.14
N SER A 9 7.13 12.68 1.28
CA SER A 9 8.08 13.80 1.33
C SER A 9 9.54 13.40 1.04
N LYS A 10 9.85 12.09 1.03
CA LYS A 10 11.18 11.60 0.67
C LYS A 10 11.27 11.44 -0.85
N TYR A 11 12.24 12.10 -1.47
CA TYR A 11 12.49 12.04 -2.92
C TYR A 11 12.54 10.61 -3.50
N VAL A 12 13.15 9.66 -2.78
CA VAL A 12 13.23 8.25 -3.20
C VAL A 12 11.84 7.61 -3.31
N VAL A 13 10.92 7.96 -2.40
CA VAL A 13 9.55 7.43 -2.38
C VAL A 13 8.74 8.05 -3.51
N GLU A 14 8.86 9.36 -3.72
CA GLU A 14 8.20 10.07 -4.82
C GLU A 14 8.58 9.48 -6.18
N GLU A 15 9.87 9.29 -6.45
CA GLU A 15 10.35 8.74 -7.71
C GLU A 15 9.98 7.25 -7.86
N ALA A 16 9.91 6.48 -6.77
CA ALA A 16 9.43 5.10 -6.79
C ALA A 16 7.94 5.02 -7.16
N ILE A 17 7.12 5.92 -6.63
CA ILE A 17 5.68 6.01 -6.95
C ILE A 17 5.50 6.40 -8.43
N ARG A 18 6.31 7.33 -8.94
CA ARG A 18 6.25 7.77 -10.35
C ARG A 18 6.55 6.64 -11.34
N ARG A 19 7.38 5.67 -10.96
CA ARG A 19 7.79 4.53 -11.81
C ARG A 19 6.83 3.34 -11.74
N LEU A 20 5.84 3.40 -10.86
CA LEU A 20 4.95 2.28 -10.60
C LEU A 20 4.05 2.00 -11.82
N PRO A 21 3.73 0.73 -12.14
CA PRO A 21 2.74 0.42 -13.17
C PRO A 21 1.39 1.08 -12.86
N PRO A 22 0.61 1.47 -13.89
CA PRO A 22 -0.67 2.16 -13.69
C PRO A 22 -1.64 1.41 -12.77
N GLN A 23 -1.76 0.08 -12.93
CA GLN A 23 -2.68 -0.71 -12.11
C GLN A 23 -2.29 -0.70 -10.61
N GLU A 24 -0.99 -0.75 -10.31
CA GLU A 24 -0.50 -0.73 -8.94
C GLU A 24 -0.63 0.66 -8.30
N TYR A 25 -0.45 1.71 -9.11
CA TYR A 25 -0.67 3.10 -8.68
C TYR A 25 -2.14 3.34 -8.29
N ASP A 26 -3.08 2.93 -9.14
CA ASP A 26 -4.52 3.08 -8.89
C ASP A 26 -4.96 2.24 -7.68
N ALA A 27 -4.46 1.01 -7.56
CA ALA A 27 -4.73 0.17 -6.40
C ALA A 27 -4.22 0.80 -5.09
N ARG A 28 -3.04 1.44 -5.12
CA ARG A 28 -2.53 2.22 -3.98
C ARG A 28 -3.44 3.40 -3.66
N ALA A 29 -3.83 4.19 -4.66
CA ALA A 29 -4.71 5.34 -4.47
C ALA A 29 -6.05 4.92 -3.84
N PHE A 30 -6.63 3.80 -4.29
CA PHE A 30 -7.84 3.25 -3.70
C PHE A 30 -7.67 2.89 -2.22
N ARG A 31 -6.58 2.20 -1.85
CA ARG A 31 -6.32 1.83 -0.45
C ARG A 31 -6.14 3.06 0.44
N LEU A 32 -5.42 4.08 -0.03
CA LEU A 32 -5.20 5.33 0.72
C LEU A 32 -6.51 6.10 0.92
N MET A 33 -7.29 6.29 -0.15
CA MET A 33 -8.58 6.98 -0.07
C MET A 33 -9.54 6.26 0.87
N ARG A 34 -9.59 4.92 0.79
CA ARG A 34 -10.41 4.11 1.68
C ARG A 34 -9.99 4.24 3.15
N ALA A 35 -8.68 4.19 3.43
CA ALA A 35 -8.17 4.36 4.78
C ALA A 35 -8.52 5.75 5.34
N MET A 36 -8.40 6.80 4.54
CA MET A 36 -8.79 8.16 4.92
C MET A 36 -10.29 8.25 5.23
N GLN A 37 -11.15 7.67 4.38
CA GLN A 37 -12.60 7.66 4.62
C GLN A 37 -12.98 6.97 5.93
N LEU A 38 -12.35 5.83 6.24
CA LEU A 38 -12.58 5.09 7.49
C LEU A 38 -12.07 5.88 8.71
N ALA A 39 -10.89 6.50 8.59
CA ALA A 39 -10.33 7.35 9.64
C ALA A 39 -11.24 8.54 9.95
N LEU A 40 -11.81 9.20 8.94
CA LEU A 40 -12.77 10.29 9.11
C LEU A 40 -14.06 9.85 9.82
N LYS A 41 -14.50 8.62 9.59
CA LYS A 41 -15.69 8.04 10.24
C LYS A 41 -15.41 7.47 11.63
N HIS A 42 -14.14 7.41 12.05
CA HIS A 42 -13.70 6.65 13.22
C HIS A 42 -14.18 5.18 13.20
N GLU A 43 -14.26 4.60 12.00
CA GLU A 43 -14.67 3.21 11.78
C GLU A 43 -13.47 2.38 11.34
N TYR A 44 -13.48 1.10 11.70
CA TYR A 44 -12.49 0.14 11.24
C TYR A 44 -13.00 -0.63 10.03
N LEU A 45 -12.08 -1.10 9.20
CA LEU A 45 -12.40 -1.99 8.10
C LEU A 45 -12.97 -3.32 8.65
N PRO A 46 -13.99 -3.92 8.02
CA PRO A 46 -14.43 -5.28 8.33
C PRO A 46 -13.27 -6.30 8.28
N LYS A 47 -13.25 -7.23 9.23
CA LYS A 47 -12.12 -8.17 9.44
C LYS A 47 -11.83 -9.08 8.24
N ASP A 48 -12.86 -9.40 7.46
CA ASP A 48 -12.78 -10.19 6.22
C ASP A 48 -11.99 -9.49 5.11
N GLN A 49 -11.87 -8.17 5.18
CA GLN A 49 -11.20 -7.33 4.18
C GLN A 49 -9.83 -6.83 4.63
N TRP A 50 -9.36 -7.30 5.79
CA TRP A 50 -8.01 -7.00 6.23
C TRP A 50 -7.00 -7.64 5.30
N THR A 51 -5.93 -6.90 5.01
CA THR A 51 -4.83 -7.40 4.20
C THR A 51 -4.24 -8.63 4.87
N LYS A 52 -4.15 -9.74 4.15
CA LYS A 52 -3.63 -11.00 4.69
C LYS A 52 -2.10 -11.00 4.63
N TYR A 53 -1.46 -11.65 5.59
CA TYR A 53 0.00 -11.74 5.67
C TYR A 53 0.61 -12.38 4.40
N GLU A 54 -0.01 -13.43 3.88
CA GLU A 54 0.35 -14.10 2.63
C GLU A 54 0.44 -13.14 1.42
N GLU A 55 -0.39 -12.09 1.40
CA GLU A 55 -0.43 -11.08 0.33
C GLU A 55 0.73 -10.06 0.45
N SER A 56 1.35 -9.95 1.63
CA SER A 56 2.51 -9.07 1.85
C SER A 56 3.87 -9.70 1.52
N GLU A 57 3.95 -11.03 1.43
CA GLU A 57 5.19 -11.81 1.33
C GLU A 57 5.73 -12.03 -0.10
N LEU A 58 5.17 -11.36 -1.12
CA LEU A 58 5.57 -11.63 -2.52
C LEU A 58 6.98 -11.13 -2.92
N ARG A 59 7.82 -10.64 -1.98
CA ARG A 59 9.11 -10.02 -2.33
C ARG A 59 10.26 -10.25 -1.34
N GLN A 60 10.38 -11.44 -0.76
CA GLN A 60 11.66 -11.94 -0.24
C GLN A 60 12.20 -13.15 -1.02
N LYS A 61 11.66 -13.42 -2.22
CA LYS A 61 12.20 -14.44 -3.14
C LYS A 61 13.13 -13.84 -4.20
N THR A 62 14.10 -13.02 -3.77
CA THR A 62 15.30 -12.69 -4.56
C THR A 62 16.45 -12.35 -3.61
N THR A 63 16.84 -13.30 -2.78
CA THR A 63 18.20 -13.36 -2.21
C THR A 63 18.58 -14.82 -2.25
N GLY A 64 19.18 -15.21 -3.36
CA GLY A 64 19.46 -16.59 -3.72
C GLY A 64 19.85 -16.74 -5.18
N ASP A 65 20.72 -15.83 -5.66
CA ASP A 65 21.80 -16.09 -6.62
C ASP A 65 22.77 -14.89 -6.58
#